data_AF-A0AAD2DG05-F1
#
_entry.id   AF-A0AAD2DG05-F1
#
_cell.length_a   1.000
_cell.length_b   1.000
_cell.length_c   1.000
_cell.angle_alpha   90.00
_cell.angle_beta   90.00
_cell.angle_gamma   90.00
#
_symmetry.space_group_name_H-M   'P 1'
#
loop_
_entity.id
_entity.type
_entity.pdbx_description
1 polymer ?
#
loop_
_entity_poly.entity_id
_entity_poly.type
_entity_poly.pdbx_seq_one_letter_code
_entity_poly.pdbx_strand_id
1 'polypeptide(L)'
;MKKIVIECSTCKGTGLYKGMSERDNCAVVCSVCKGTGKVDFYYNEFEGRKKRSDVKRVFKSSCGYVHSDKDVTTEDGKVIKFSEGGCSYEEWLNGKEPKPVEDLYCPYIWNNTGMGHEPLNDCKEHCGFGSISACKKYDCKEECWNKLKVFKENLKALESEFISIGYTQNSIDDIKNSNNARTIREQLENLENEKSYWGENQ
;
A
#
# COMPACT_ATOMS: atom_id res chain seq x y z
N MET A 1 -28.88 4.57 12.74
CA MET A 1 -28.75 3.62 11.61
C MET A 1 -29.74 4.01 10.53
N LYS A 2 -29.24 4.41 9.36
CA LYS A 2 -30.07 4.76 8.19
C LYS A 2 -30.32 3.52 7.35
N LYS A 3 -31.38 3.57 6.53
CA LYS A 3 -31.81 2.49 5.64
C LYS A 3 -31.96 3.04 4.23
N ILE A 4 -31.40 2.33 3.25
CA ILE A 4 -31.68 2.53 1.84
C ILE A 4 -32.06 1.19 1.19
N VAL A 5 -32.83 1.24 0.12
CA VAL A 5 -33.12 0.07 -0.71
C VAL A 5 -32.14 0.10 -1.87
N ILE A 6 -31.33 -0.96 -1.99
CA ILE A 6 -30.36 -1.10 -3.09
C ILE A 6 -30.71 -2.29 -3.96
N GLU A 7 -30.26 -2.26 -5.20
CA GLU A 7 -30.32 -3.41 -6.09
C GLU A 7 -29.54 -4.59 -5.49
N CYS A 8 -30.10 -5.79 -5.58
CA CYS A 8 -29.42 -7.00 -5.13
C CYS A 8 -28.21 -7.29 -6.04
N SER A 9 -27.01 -7.13 -5.50
CA SER A 9 -25.74 -7.29 -6.24
C SER A 9 -25.49 -8.71 -6.76
N THR A 10 -26.15 -9.72 -6.16
CA THR A 10 -26.03 -11.14 -6.55
C THR A 10 -26.84 -11.47 -7.80
N CYS A 11 -28.09 -10.97 -7.91
CA CYS A 11 -28.97 -11.24 -9.05
C CYS A 11 -29.11 -10.08 -10.02
N LYS A 12 -28.43 -8.95 -9.76
CA LYS A 12 -28.48 -7.73 -10.57
C LYS A 12 -29.92 -7.24 -10.77
N GLY A 13 -30.69 -7.19 -9.68
CA GLY A 13 -32.06 -6.67 -9.72
C GLY A 13 -33.14 -7.64 -10.18
N THR A 14 -32.78 -8.79 -10.76
CA THR A 14 -33.75 -9.68 -11.41
C THR A 14 -34.60 -10.50 -10.44
N GLY A 15 -34.14 -10.68 -9.19
CA GLY A 15 -34.73 -11.63 -8.24
C GLY A 15 -34.39 -13.09 -8.54
N LEU A 16 -33.69 -13.37 -9.65
CA LEU A 16 -33.36 -14.70 -10.11
C LEU A 16 -31.84 -14.88 -10.15
N TYR A 17 -31.37 -16.00 -9.64
CA TYR A 17 -29.96 -16.37 -9.68
C TYR A 17 -29.76 -17.49 -10.67
N LYS A 18 -28.72 -17.35 -11.50
CA LYS A 18 -28.25 -18.38 -12.42
C LYS A 18 -26.74 -18.53 -12.24
N GLY A 19 -26.35 -19.56 -11.51
CA GLY A 19 -24.97 -19.93 -11.27
C GLY A 19 -24.53 -21.07 -12.18
N MET A 20 -23.53 -21.82 -11.72
CA MET A 20 -22.94 -22.91 -12.51
C MET A 20 -23.86 -24.13 -12.69
N SER A 21 -24.89 -24.28 -11.84
CA SER A 21 -25.75 -25.47 -11.83
C SER A 21 -27.05 -25.29 -12.61
N GLU A 22 -27.45 -24.04 -12.86
CA GLU A 22 -28.66 -23.71 -13.62
C GLU A 22 -28.37 -23.74 -15.13
N ARG A 23 -28.81 -24.81 -15.81
CA ARG A 23 -28.59 -25.05 -17.24
C ARG A 23 -29.72 -24.49 -18.11
N ASP A 24 -29.45 -24.35 -19.40
CA ASP A 24 -30.44 -23.95 -20.41
C ASP A 24 -31.17 -22.66 -20.03
N ASN A 25 -32.50 -22.63 -20.08
CA ASN A 25 -33.31 -21.45 -19.76
C ASN A 25 -33.87 -21.47 -18.33
N CYS A 26 -33.24 -22.18 -17.39
CA CYS A 26 -33.67 -22.19 -16.00
C CYS A 26 -32.87 -21.21 -15.12
N ALA A 27 -33.48 -20.81 -14.01
CA ALA A 27 -32.89 -20.02 -12.94
C ALA A 27 -33.58 -20.40 -11.62
N VAL A 28 -32.94 -20.11 -10.50
CA VAL A 28 -33.52 -20.28 -9.17
C VAL A 28 -33.82 -18.93 -8.54
N VAL A 29 -34.73 -18.90 -7.56
CA VAL A 29 -34.99 -17.67 -6.80
C VAL A 29 -33.71 -17.26 -6.07
N CYS A 30 -33.32 -15.99 -6.23
CA CYS A 30 -32.13 -15.46 -5.57
C CYS A 30 -32.29 -15.56 -4.04
N SER A 31 -31.41 -16.32 -3.40
CA SER A 31 -31.44 -16.58 -1.95
C SER A 31 -31.16 -15.34 -1.10
N VAL A 32 -30.50 -14.32 -1.67
CA VAL A 32 -30.13 -13.08 -0.99
C VAL A 32 -31.33 -12.13 -0.89
N CYS A 33 -31.99 -11.82 -2.01
CA CYS A 33 -33.14 -10.92 -2.03
C CYS A 33 -34.50 -11.63 -1.94
N LYS A 34 -34.51 -12.96 -1.86
CA LYS A 34 -35.73 -13.79 -1.82
C LYS A 34 -36.68 -13.52 -2.99
N GLY A 35 -36.14 -13.32 -4.19
CA GLY A 35 -36.93 -13.07 -5.40
C GLY A 35 -37.33 -11.62 -5.64
N THR A 36 -37.04 -10.70 -4.71
CA THR A 36 -37.51 -9.31 -4.82
C THR A 36 -36.65 -8.43 -5.72
N GLY A 37 -35.44 -8.86 -6.08
CA GLY A 37 -34.47 -8.07 -6.82
C GLY A 37 -33.78 -6.97 -6.02
N LYS A 38 -34.21 -6.72 -4.77
CA LYS A 38 -33.71 -5.62 -3.93
C LYS A 38 -33.34 -6.10 -2.53
N VAL A 39 -32.45 -5.36 -1.87
CA VAL A 39 -32.10 -5.60 -0.46
C VAL A 39 -32.11 -4.30 0.32
N ASP A 40 -32.49 -4.40 1.58
CA ASP A 40 -32.37 -3.30 2.52
C ASP A 40 -30.91 -3.22 3.01
N PHE A 41 -30.25 -2.09 2.77
CA PHE A 41 -28.90 -1.84 3.25
C PHE A 41 -28.95 -0.84 4.41
N TYR A 42 -28.37 -1.27 5.54
CA TYR A 42 -28.31 -0.49 6.77
C TYR A 42 -26.89 0.03 6.97
N TYR A 43 -26.75 1.32 7.20
CA TYR A 43 -25.45 1.94 7.44
C TYR A 43 -25.52 3.05 8.48
N ASN A 44 -24.36 3.39 9.03
CA ASN A 44 -24.16 4.62 9.76
C ASN A 44 -23.33 5.55 8.89
N GLU A 45 -23.64 6.85 8.93
CA GLU A 45 -22.81 7.83 8.24
C GLU A 45 -21.41 7.82 8.83
N PHE A 46 -20.44 8.08 7.97
CA PHE A 46 -19.06 8.22 8.41
C PHE A 46 -18.89 9.59 9.06
N GLU A 47 -18.82 9.60 10.38
CA GLU A 47 -18.63 10.80 11.20
C GLU A 47 -17.13 11.05 11.50
N GLY A 48 -16.24 10.33 10.84
CA GLY A 48 -14.81 10.30 11.15
C GLY A 48 -14.36 9.01 11.85
N ARG A 49 -13.04 8.90 12.05
CA ARG A 49 -12.42 7.77 12.75
C ARG A 49 -12.80 7.83 14.24
N LYS A 50 -13.29 6.73 14.80
CA LYS A 50 -13.73 6.65 16.21
C LYS A 50 -12.63 6.07 17.09
N LYS A 51 -12.43 6.62 18.29
CA LYS A 51 -11.41 6.14 19.23
C LYS A 51 -11.71 4.73 19.74
N ARG A 52 -10.66 3.91 19.84
CA ARG A 52 -10.66 2.61 20.52
C ARG A 52 -9.72 2.68 21.72
N SER A 53 -10.24 2.42 22.92
CA SER A 53 -9.46 2.50 24.15
C SER A 53 -8.46 1.35 24.32
N ASP A 54 -8.68 0.24 23.60
CA ASP A 54 -7.85 -0.96 23.62
C ASP A 54 -6.68 -0.91 22.61
N VAL A 55 -6.62 0.10 21.75
CA VAL A 55 -5.60 0.23 20.71
C VAL A 55 -4.70 1.42 20.99
N LYS A 56 -3.40 1.18 21.14
CA LYS A 56 -2.40 2.24 21.37
C LYS A 56 -1.56 2.55 20.14
N ARG A 57 -1.35 1.56 19.29
CA ARG A 57 -0.44 1.63 18.14
C ARG A 57 -1.12 1.05 16.91
N VAL A 58 -0.84 1.64 15.77
CA VAL A 58 -1.40 1.26 14.47
C VAL A 58 -0.26 0.89 13.53
N PHE A 59 -0.41 -0.24 12.86
CA PHE A 59 0.50 -0.74 11.82
C PHE A 59 -0.26 -0.87 10.50
N LYS A 60 0.42 -0.66 9.38
CA LYS A 60 -0.21 -0.63 8.05
C LYS A 60 -0.69 -2.02 7.60
N SER A 61 0.13 -3.04 7.78
CA SER A 61 -0.17 -4.43 7.41
C SER A 61 0.68 -5.38 8.24
N SER A 62 0.19 -6.59 8.52
CA SER A 62 0.97 -7.56 9.29
C SER A 62 1.89 -8.44 8.43
N CYS A 63 1.49 -8.73 7.19
CA CYS A 63 2.21 -9.64 6.28
C CYS A 63 2.56 -11.00 6.92
N GLY A 64 1.70 -11.49 7.82
CA GLY A 64 1.89 -12.75 8.54
C GLY A 64 2.71 -12.64 9.83
N TYR A 65 3.27 -11.47 10.14
CA TYR A 65 3.98 -11.25 11.40
C TYR A 65 3.04 -10.90 12.56
N VAL A 66 3.49 -11.18 13.79
CA VAL A 66 2.82 -10.78 15.02
C VAL A 66 3.33 -9.40 15.44
N HIS A 67 2.40 -8.51 15.82
CA HIS A 67 2.69 -7.14 16.24
C HIS A 67 2.45 -6.94 17.72
N SER A 68 3.21 -6.02 18.30
CA SER A 68 3.11 -5.62 19.71
C SER A 68 3.06 -4.10 19.81
N ASP A 69 2.44 -3.56 20.87
CA ASP A 69 2.49 -2.13 21.23
C ASP A 69 3.82 -1.76 21.92
N LYS A 70 4.67 -2.76 22.20
CA LYS A 70 5.96 -2.66 22.88
C LYS A 70 7.05 -3.38 22.08
N ASP A 71 8.29 -2.97 22.31
CA ASP A 71 9.45 -3.68 21.78
C ASP A 71 9.55 -5.09 22.38
N VAL A 72 10.00 -6.04 21.56
CA VAL A 72 10.07 -7.45 21.93
C VAL A 72 11.48 -7.96 21.67
N THR A 73 12.06 -8.62 22.66
CA THR A 73 13.30 -9.38 22.50
C THR A 73 12.93 -10.82 22.12
N THR A 74 13.43 -11.29 20.98
CA THR A 74 13.25 -12.67 20.51
C THR A 74 14.12 -13.64 21.30
N GLU A 75 13.88 -14.95 21.16
CA GLU A 75 14.61 -16.00 21.88
C GLU A 75 16.12 -15.99 21.60
N ASP A 76 16.53 -15.57 20.40
CA ASP A 76 17.92 -15.38 19.97
C ASP A 76 18.52 -14.03 20.42
N GLY A 77 17.81 -13.25 21.24
CA GLY A 77 18.30 -12.00 21.84
C GLY A 77 18.18 -10.76 20.95
N LYS A 78 17.60 -10.88 19.76
CA LYS A 78 17.36 -9.73 18.87
C LYS A 78 16.17 -8.90 19.34
N VAL A 79 16.31 -7.58 19.34
CA VAL A 79 15.22 -6.67 19.68
C VAL A 79 14.48 -6.25 18.41
N ILE A 80 13.15 -6.45 18.40
CA ILE A 80 12.25 -5.91 17.37
C ILE A 80 11.63 -4.63 17.91
N LYS A 81 11.97 -3.50 17.29
CA LYS A 81 11.55 -2.17 17.75
C LYS A 81 10.21 -1.73 17.17
N PHE A 82 9.12 -2.30 17.69
CA PHE A 82 7.77 -1.86 17.36
C PHE A 82 7.53 -0.39 17.69
N SER A 83 8.23 0.16 18.68
CA SER A 83 8.18 1.57 19.10
C SER A 83 8.71 2.54 18.03
N GLU A 84 9.54 2.08 17.09
CA GLU A 84 10.08 2.89 15.98
C GLU A 84 9.24 2.79 14.70
N GLY A 85 8.50 1.69 14.52
CA GLY A 85 7.56 1.50 13.40
C GLY A 85 6.11 1.83 13.74
N GLY A 86 5.21 1.83 12.75
CA GLY A 86 3.81 2.19 12.94
C GLY A 86 3.58 3.68 13.22
N CYS A 87 2.47 3.99 13.88
CA CYS A 87 2.18 5.30 14.49
C CYS A 87 1.31 5.10 15.74
N SER A 88 1.20 6.12 16.61
CA SER A 88 0.25 6.06 17.72
C SER A 88 -1.19 6.12 17.22
N TYR A 89 -2.15 5.70 18.05
CA TYR A 89 -3.55 5.80 17.69
C TYR A 89 -4.00 7.25 17.49
N GLU A 90 -3.54 8.17 18.34
CA GLU A 90 -3.79 9.61 18.20
C GLU A 90 -3.23 10.16 16.89
N GLU A 91 -2.01 9.77 16.52
CA GLU A 91 -1.42 10.14 15.24
C GLU A 91 -2.23 9.60 14.05
N TRP A 92 -2.69 8.34 14.14
CA TRP A 92 -3.57 7.75 13.15
C TRP A 92 -4.90 8.50 13.03
N LEU A 93 -5.54 8.89 14.14
CA LEU A 93 -6.76 9.69 14.09
C LEU A 93 -6.56 11.02 13.35
N ASN A 94 -5.37 11.60 13.45
CA ASN A 94 -4.97 12.82 12.76
C ASN A 94 -4.47 12.59 11.31
N GLY A 95 -4.63 11.38 10.77
CA GLY A 95 -4.29 11.06 9.38
C GLY A 95 -2.82 10.70 9.15
N LYS A 96 -2.01 10.52 10.19
CA LYS A 96 -0.61 10.08 10.02
C LYS A 96 -0.56 8.64 9.55
N GLU A 97 0.16 8.41 8.46
CA GLU A 97 0.42 7.07 7.94
C GLU A 97 1.40 6.28 8.83
N PRO A 98 1.13 4.99 9.12
CA PRO A 98 2.06 4.15 9.88
C PRO A 98 3.38 3.92 9.15
N LYS A 99 4.50 3.92 9.89
CA LYS A 99 5.85 3.61 9.39
C LYS A 99 6.13 2.09 9.34
N PRO A 100 7.11 1.62 8.54
CA PRO A 100 7.57 0.24 8.63
C PRO A 100 8.24 -0.05 9.98
N VAL A 101 8.12 -1.28 10.46
CA VAL A 101 9.03 -1.86 11.46
C VAL A 101 10.20 -2.49 10.71
N GLU A 102 11.29 -1.75 10.51
CA GLU A 102 12.40 -2.17 9.63
C GLU A 102 13.09 -3.47 10.09
N ASP A 103 13.05 -3.77 11.39
CA ASP A 103 13.55 -5.03 11.98
C ASP A 103 12.77 -6.27 11.52
N LEU A 104 11.53 -6.06 11.07
CA LEU A 104 10.57 -7.11 10.73
C LEU A 104 10.39 -7.21 9.22
N TYR A 105 10.15 -6.08 8.55
CA TYR A 105 9.90 -6.04 7.11
C TYR A 105 11.17 -5.74 6.33
N CYS A 106 11.27 -6.30 5.12
CA CYS A 106 12.15 -5.73 4.11
C CYS A 106 11.40 -4.66 3.28
N PRO A 107 12.13 -3.80 2.55
CA PRO A 107 11.51 -2.79 1.67
C PRO A 107 10.50 -3.34 0.67
N TYR A 108 10.75 -4.54 0.13
CA TYR A 108 9.86 -5.19 -0.84
C TYR A 108 8.49 -5.48 -0.23
N ILE A 109 8.42 -6.17 0.92
CA ILE A 109 7.13 -6.44 1.58
C ILE A 109 6.39 -5.14 1.91
N TRP A 110 7.12 -4.11 2.32
CA TRP A 110 6.50 -2.87 2.77
C TRP A 110 5.94 -2.01 1.62
N ASN A 111 6.64 -1.93 0.49
CA ASN A 111 6.32 -1.00 -0.60
C ASN A 111 5.82 -1.67 -1.88
N ASN A 112 5.91 -3.00 -2.01
CA ASN A 112 5.55 -3.64 -3.27
C ASN A 112 4.03 -3.63 -3.50
N THR A 113 3.62 -3.19 -4.69
CA THR A 113 2.21 -3.09 -5.10
C THR A 113 1.82 -4.16 -6.14
N GLY A 114 2.73 -5.09 -6.47
CA GLY A 114 2.47 -6.18 -7.40
C GLY A 114 3.76 -6.78 -7.96
N MET A 115 3.65 -7.81 -8.80
CA MET A 115 4.83 -8.38 -9.47
C MET A 115 5.46 -7.33 -10.40
N GLY A 116 6.77 -7.10 -10.33
CA GLY A 116 7.48 -6.14 -11.18
C GLY A 116 7.65 -4.74 -10.60
N HIS A 117 7.01 -4.45 -9.46
CA HIS A 117 7.07 -3.16 -8.74
C HIS A 117 8.01 -3.19 -7.54
N GLU A 118 9.03 -4.03 -7.62
CA GLU A 118 10.09 -4.12 -6.63
C GLU A 118 10.72 -2.73 -6.41
N PRO A 119 10.84 -2.27 -5.15
CA PRO A 119 11.42 -0.96 -4.88
C PRO A 119 12.94 -0.93 -5.14
N LEU A 120 13.58 -2.09 -5.33
CA LEU A 120 14.99 -2.27 -5.64
C LEU A 120 15.15 -3.38 -6.69
N ASN A 121 16.06 -3.22 -7.65
CA ASN A 121 16.33 -4.26 -8.66
C ASN A 121 16.82 -5.57 -8.04
N ASP A 122 17.66 -5.50 -7.00
CA ASP A 122 18.12 -6.67 -6.24
C ASP A 122 16.96 -7.53 -5.71
N CYS A 123 15.79 -6.93 -5.44
CA CYS A 123 14.61 -7.71 -5.03
C CYS A 123 14.07 -8.58 -6.17
N LYS A 124 14.14 -8.13 -7.43
CA LYS A 124 13.77 -8.94 -8.61
C LYS A 124 14.69 -10.15 -8.74
N GLU A 125 15.98 -9.93 -8.52
CA GLU A 125 17.02 -10.95 -8.66
C GLU A 125 17.01 -11.96 -7.51
N HIS A 126 16.65 -11.53 -6.29
CA HIS A 126 16.81 -12.36 -5.10
C HIS A 126 15.49 -12.85 -4.49
N CYS A 127 14.37 -12.14 -4.63
CA CYS A 127 13.09 -12.54 -4.00
C CYS A 127 12.25 -13.52 -4.84
N GLY A 128 12.77 -14.09 -5.94
CA GLY A 128 12.17 -15.19 -6.70
C GLY A 128 10.63 -15.15 -6.86
N PHE A 129 10.13 -14.29 -7.76
CA PHE A 129 8.68 -14.05 -7.98
C PHE A 129 7.90 -13.59 -6.74
N GLY A 130 8.56 -12.93 -5.80
CA GLY A 130 7.94 -12.34 -4.62
C GLY A 130 7.89 -13.24 -3.38
N SER A 131 8.54 -14.41 -3.43
CA SER A 131 8.73 -15.27 -2.26
C SER A 131 9.89 -14.77 -1.41
N ILE A 132 9.60 -13.94 -0.39
CA ILE A 132 10.64 -13.38 0.48
C ILE A 132 11.51 -14.44 1.18
N SER A 133 10.94 -15.61 1.47
CA SER A 133 11.65 -16.72 2.12
C SER A 133 12.81 -17.26 1.27
N ALA A 134 12.82 -16.99 -0.03
CA ALA A 134 13.90 -17.35 -0.94
C ALA A 134 14.94 -16.22 -1.12
N CYS A 135 14.72 -15.05 -0.50
CA CYS A 135 15.60 -13.91 -0.63
C CYS A 135 16.94 -14.14 0.07
N LYS A 136 18.00 -14.22 -0.73
CA LYS A 136 19.39 -14.36 -0.25
C LYS A 136 19.87 -13.19 0.62
N LYS A 137 19.15 -12.07 0.62
CA LYS A 137 19.44 -10.87 1.42
C LYS A 137 18.48 -10.67 2.60
N TYR A 138 17.64 -11.66 2.92
CA TYR A 138 16.63 -11.52 3.98
C TYR A 138 17.25 -11.16 5.34
N ASP A 139 18.38 -11.80 5.68
CA ASP A 139 19.11 -11.53 6.92
C ASP A 139 19.86 -10.19 6.90
N CYS A 140 20.18 -9.67 5.70
CA CYS A 140 20.83 -8.38 5.48
C CYS A 140 19.84 -7.29 5.04
N LYS A 141 18.58 -7.36 5.48
CA LYS A 141 17.53 -6.40 5.08
C LYS A 141 17.82 -4.94 5.45
N GLU A 142 18.67 -4.71 6.45
CA GLU A 142 19.13 -3.36 6.82
C GLU A 142 19.82 -2.67 5.63
N GLU A 143 20.66 -3.40 4.88
CA GLU A 143 21.30 -2.86 3.67
C GLU A 143 20.27 -2.47 2.62
N CYS A 144 19.19 -3.25 2.48
CA CYS A 144 18.11 -2.95 1.56
C CYS A 144 17.36 -1.66 1.99
N TRP A 145 17.11 -1.48 3.29
CA TRP A 145 16.52 -0.25 3.81
C TRP A 145 17.42 0.96 3.58
N ASN A 146 18.72 0.83 3.81
CA ASN A 146 19.68 1.91 3.59
C ASN A 146 19.71 2.31 2.11
N LYS A 147 19.77 1.35 1.18
CA LYS A 147 19.65 1.63 -0.26
C LYS A 147 18.36 2.38 -0.61
N LEU A 148 17.23 1.95 -0.06
CA LEU A 148 15.95 2.61 -0.32
C LEU A 148 15.90 4.04 0.27
N LYS A 149 16.49 4.26 1.45
CA LYS A 149 16.58 5.59 2.07
C LYS A 149 17.38 6.54 1.20
N VAL A 150 18.54 6.11 0.71
CA VAL A 150 19.37 6.90 -0.22
C VAL A 150 18.58 7.28 -1.48
N PHE A 151 17.85 6.35 -2.10
CA PHE A 151 17.02 6.69 -3.27
C PHE A 151 15.93 7.73 -2.94
N LYS A 152 15.29 7.62 -1.77
CA LYS A 152 14.29 8.61 -1.33
C LYS A 152 14.89 9.98 -1.06
N GLU A 153 16.09 10.03 -0.50
CA GLU A 153 16.81 11.28 -0.23
C GLU A 153 17.24 11.95 -1.53
N ASN A 154 17.81 11.19 -2.46
CA ASN A 154 18.15 11.68 -3.80
C ASN A 154 16.91 12.22 -4.53
N LEU A 155 15.78 11.51 -4.45
CA LEU A 155 14.54 11.96 -5.10
C LEU A 155 14.10 13.31 -4.53
N LYS A 156 14.08 13.45 -3.20
CA LYS A 156 13.71 14.72 -2.55
C LYS A 156 14.67 15.87 -2.86
N ALA A 157 15.97 15.58 -2.91
CA ALA A 157 16.97 16.57 -3.26
C ALA A 157 16.72 17.08 -4.69
N LEU A 158 16.49 16.16 -5.63
CA LEU A 158 16.18 16.49 -7.01
C LEU A 158 14.86 17.27 -7.13
N GLU A 159 13.79 16.85 -6.46
CA GLU A 159 12.54 17.62 -6.38
C GLU A 159 12.78 19.05 -5.88
N SER A 160 13.63 19.22 -4.86
CA SER A 160 13.96 20.55 -4.32
C SER A 160 14.73 21.41 -5.34
N GLU A 161 15.61 20.80 -6.15
CA GLU A 161 16.29 21.49 -7.23
C GLU A 161 15.31 21.97 -8.31
N PHE A 162 14.38 21.11 -8.74
CA PHE A 162 13.31 21.46 -9.70
C PHE A 162 12.47 22.64 -9.20
N ILE A 163 12.07 22.62 -7.92
CA ILE A 163 11.35 23.74 -7.30
C ILE A 163 12.18 25.03 -7.35
N SER A 164 13.49 24.94 -7.08
CA SER A 164 14.36 26.12 -7.02
C SER A 164 14.52 26.84 -8.37
N ILE A 165 14.35 26.12 -9.49
CA ILE A 165 14.39 26.69 -10.84
C ILE A 165 13.00 26.99 -11.41
N GLY A 166 11.93 26.85 -10.61
CA GLY A 166 10.58 27.32 -10.93
C GLY A 166 9.55 26.26 -11.33
N TYR A 167 9.87 24.96 -11.24
CA TYR A 167 8.85 23.93 -11.45
C TYR A 167 7.84 23.91 -10.31
N THR A 168 6.57 23.66 -10.66
CA THR A 168 5.51 23.42 -9.67
C THR A 168 5.54 21.96 -9.20
N GLN A 169 5.01 21.69 -8.02
CA GLN A 169 4.89 20.32 -7.50
C GLN A 169 4.11 19.41 -8.46
N ASN A 170 3.04 19.92 -9.08
CA ASN A 170 2.26 19.16 -10.06
C ASN A 170 3.10 18.78 -11.28
N SER A 171 3.89 19.72 -11.82
CA SER A 171 4.78 19.45 -12.95
C SER A 171 5.82 18.39 -12.60
N ILE A 172 6.39 18.45 -11.39
CA ILE A 172 7.34 17.46 -10.88
C ILE A 172 6.69 16.09 -10.77
N ASP A 173 5.46 16.02 -10.25
CA ASP A 173 4.72 14.77 -10.13
C ASP A 173 4.32 14.18 -11.50
N ASP A 174 4.01 15.02 -12.49
CA ASP A 174 3.77 14.58 -13.87
C ASP A 174 5.02 13.95 -14.49
N ILE A 175 6.19 14.58 -14.32
CA ILE A 175 7.47 14.05 -14.80
C ILE A 175 7.81 12.74 -14.11
N LYS A 176 7.73 12.70 -12.77
CA LYS A 176 8.01 11.49 -11.97
C LYS A 176 7.18 10.31 -12.44
N ASN A 177 5.89 10.52 -12.70
CA ASN A 177 4.95 9.46 -13.06
C ASN A 177 4.87 9.21 -14.58
N SER A 178 5.67 9.92 -15.38
CA SER A 178 5.76 9.68 -16.82
C SER A 178 6.19 8.23 -17.13
N ASN A 179 5.83 7.75 -18.31
CA ASN A 179 6.09 6.37 -18.74
C ASN A 179 5.52 5.28 -17.80
N ASN A 180 4.51 5.62 -17.00
CA ASN A 180 3.93 4.74 -15.97
C ASN A 180 4.95 4.29 -14.91
N ALA A 181 5.92 5.14 -14.56
CA ALA A 181 6.88 4.87 -13.50
C ALA A 181 6.16 4.49 -12.19
N ARG A 182 6.55 3.35 -11.61
CA ARG A 182 5.95 2.80 -10.38
C ARG A 182 6.97 2.62 -9.26
N THR A 183 8.25 2.78 -9.56
CA THR A 183 9.35 2.66 -8.60
C THR A 183 10.06 4.00 -8.41
N ILE A 184 10.68 4.20 -7.24
CA ILE A 184 11.45 5.42 -6.93
C ILE A 184 12.61 5.60 -7.92
N ARG A 185 13.16 4.48 -8.41
CA ARG A 185 14.23 4.51 -9.41
C ARG A 185 13.74 5.06 -10.74
N GLU A 186 12.62 4.56 -11.27
CA GLU A 186 12.05 5.09 -12.52
C GLU A 186 11.70 6.57 -12.38
N GLN A 187 11.19 6.98 -11.21
CA GLN A 187 10.91 8.39 -10.90
C GLN A 187 12.18 9.25 -10.90
N LEU A 188 13.27 8.74 -10.33
CA LEU A 188 14.59 9.39 -10.37
C LEU A 188 15.11 9.51 -11.81
N GLU A 189 15.09 8.42 -12.57
CA GLU A 189 15.53 8.39 -13.97
C GLU A 189 14.74 9.40 -14.82
N ASN A 190 13.42 9.50 -14.62
CA ASN A 190 12.59 10.50 -15.29
C ASN A 190 13.02 11.95 -14.97
N LEU A 191 13.24 12.27 -13.69
CA LEU A 191 13.66 13.62 -13.30
C LEU A 191 15.10 13.93 -13.70
N GLU A 192 16.02 12.97 -13.67
CA GLU A 192 17.39 13.15 -14.13
C GLU A 192 17.44 13.38 -15.64
N ASN A 193 16.64 12.65 -16.41
CA ASN A 193 16.48 12.88 -17.84
C ASN A 193 15.94 14.29 -18.12
N GLU A 194 14.89 14.72 -17.40
CA GLU A 194 14.36 16.07 -17.56
C GLU A 194 15.41 17.15 -17.18
N LYS A 195 16.15 16.93 -16.10
CA LYS A 195 17.25 17.82 -15.67
C LYS A 195 18.36 17.92 -16.70
N SER A 196 18.63 16.87 -17.47
CA SER A 196 19.66 16.90 -18.51
C SER A 196 19.41 17.97 -19.59
N TYR A 197 18.14 18.30 -19.86
CA TYR A 197 17.76 19.33 -20.83
C TYR A 197 17.93 20.77 -20.30
N TRP A 198 18.19 20.96 -19.01
CA TRP A 198 18.38 22.30 -18.44
C TRP A 198 19.64 22.99 -18.98
N GLY A 199 20.63 22.21 -19.41
CA GLY A 199 21.89 22.72 -19.98
C GLY A 199 21.88 22.89 -21.51
N GLU A 200 20.85 22.43 -22.21
CA GLU A 200 20.77 22.51 -23.69
C GLU A 200 20.06 23.77 -24.20
N ASN A 201 19.46 24.57 -23.31
CA ASN A 201 18.73 25.81 -23.63
C ASN A 201 19.38 27.10 -23.07
N GLN A 202 20.67 27.06 -22.71
CA GLN A 202 21.49 28.24 -22.39
C GLN A 202 22.45 28.57 -23.52
#